data_AF-A0A2V6HZ15-F1
#
_entry.id   AF-A0A2V6HZ15-F1
#
_cell.length_a   1.000
_cell.length_b   1.000
_cell.length_c   1.000
_cell.angle_alpha   90.00
_cell.angle_beta   90.00
_cell.angle_gamma   90.00
#
_symmetry.space_group_name_H-M   'P 1'
#
loop_
_entity.id
_entity.type
_entity.pdbx_description
1 polymer ?
#
loop_
_entity_poly.entity_id
_entity_poly.type
_entity_poly.pdbx_seq_one_letter_code
_entity_poly.pdbx_strand_id
1 'polypeptide(L)'
;KPLGVYVTVLAAGFTNTEVLEKFGFDSKTMPMKPMGVEQCVFEGLNALRENRSRIVPGRLNRIMNALVPASFARKMEADMIGKALASRPAPAIARAEA
;
A
#
# COMPACT_ATOMS: atom_id res chain seq x y z
N LYS A 1 14.88 28.40 12.27
CA LYS A 1 13.77 28.59 13.24
C LYS A 1 12.63 27.64 12.84
N PRO A 2 11.99 26.90 13.76
CA PRO A 2 10.83 26.06 13.43
C PRO A 2 9.65 26.92 12.97
N LEU A 3 8.87 26.46 11.97
CA LEU A 3 7.75 27.21 11.38
C LEU A 3 6.42 27.06 12.14
N GLY A 4 6.36 26.25 13.19
CA GLY A 4 5.11 25.93 13.90
C GLY A 4 4.19 24.95 13.13
N VAL A 5 4.73 24.26 12.12
CA VAL A 5 4.00 23.23 11.34
C VAL A 5 4.32 21.85 11.89
N TYR A 6 3.27 21.08 12.17
CA TYR A 6 3.38 19.68 12.55
C TYR A 6 3.14 18.78 11.34
N VAL A 7 3.93 17.73 11.21
CA VAL A 7 3.89 16.78 10.10
C VAL A 7 3.79 15.36 10.65
N THR A 8 2.82 14.60 10.14
CA THR A 8 2.63 13.18 10.46
C THR A 8 2.76 12.36 9.19
N VAL A 9 3.64 11.36 9.19
CA VAL A 9 3.80 10.41 8.08
C VAL A 9 2.87 9.21 8.28
N LEU A 10 1.94 9.01 7.35
CA LEU A 10 1.12 7.79 7.26
C LEU A 10 1.81 6.77 6.34
N ALA A 11 2.47 5.78 6.92
CA ALA A 11 3.13 4.70 6.18
C ALA A 11 2.14 3.54 5.97
N ALA A 12 1.17 3.73 5.07
CA ALA A 12 0.16 2.74 4.76
C ALA A 12 0.75 1.55 3.99
N GLY A 13 0.35 0.33 4.38
CA GLY A 13 0.53 -0.87 3.57
C GLY A 13 -0.62 -1.06 2.57
N PHE A 14 -0.76 -2.27 2.02
CA PHE A 14 -1.87 -2.62 1.14
C PHE A 14 -3.22 -2.32 1.81
N THR A 15 -3.94 -1.36 1.25
CA THR A 15 -5.23 -0.86 1.73
C THR A 15 -6.28 -1.10 0.65
N ASN A 16 -7.50 -1.48 1.04
CA ASN A 16 -8.57 -1.87 0.12
C ASN A 16 -9.19 -0.66 -0.62
N THR A 17 -8.42 -0.07 -1.53
CA THR A 17 -8.85 0.99 -2.44
C THR A 17 -8.81 0.50 -3.89
N GLU A 18 -9.36 1.29 -4.81
CA GLU A 18 -9.35 1.03 -6.25
C GLU A 18 -7.93 1.00 -6.83
N VAL A 19 -6.94 1.50 -6.09
CA VAL A 19 -5.53 1.44 -6.49
C VAL A 19 -5.05 0.00 -6.62
N LEU A 20 -5.52 -0.93 -5.78
CA LEU A 20 -5.11 -2.34 -5.88
C LEU A 20 -5.45 -2.93 -7.26
N GLU A 21 -6.69 -2.73 -7.72
CA GLU A 21 -7.14 -3.18 -9.04
C GLU A 21 -6.33 -2.51 -10.16
N LYS A 22 -6.04 -1.21 -10.05
CA LYS A 22 -5.21 -0.49 -11.03
C LYS A 22 -3.79 -1.05 -11.15
N PHE A 23 -3.27 -1.66 -10.09
CA PHE A 23 -1.98 -2.36 -10.11
C PHE A 23 -2.10 -3.85 -10.43
N GLY A 24 -3.30 -4.36 -10.74
CA GLY A 24 -3.55 -5.75 -11.10
C GLY A 24 -3.67 -6.69 -9.89
N PHE A 25 -3.89 -6.15 -8.70
CA PHE A 25 -4.11 -6.94 -7.49
C PHE A 25 -5.59 -7.22 -7.27
N ASP A 26 -5.92 -8.48 -6.96
CA ASP A 26 -7.23 -8.89 -6.47
C ASP A 26 -7.14 -9.16 -4.95
N SER A 27 -7.92 -8.41 -4.18
CA SER A 27 -7.96 -8.50 -2.72
C SER A 27 -8.39 -9.89 -2.21
N LYS A 28 -9.05 -10.70 -3.05
CA LYS A 28 -9.47 -12.07 -2.72
C LYS A 28 -8.34 -13.09 -2.87
N THR A 29 -7.34 -12.81 -3.71
CA THR A 29 -6.25 -13.76 -4.02
C THR A 29 -4.92 -13.35 -3.39
N MET A 30 -4.83 -12.13 -2.85
CA MET A 30 -3.64 -11.68 -2.15
C MET A 30 -3.33 -12.56 -0.92
N PRO A 31 -2.03 -12.81 -0.63
CA PRO A 31 -1.61 -13.68 0.46
C PRO A 31 -2.02 -13.16 1.85
N MET A 32 -2.27 -11.85 1.96
CA MET A 32 -2.84 -11.22 3.14
C MET A 32 -3.98 -10.30 2.72
N LYS A 33 -5.06 -10.33 3.50
CA LYS A 33 -6.19 -9.42 3.31
C LYS A 33 -5.72 -7.96 3.46
N PRO A 34 -5.99 -7.08 2.49
CA PRO A 34 -5.75 -5.65 2.63
C PRO A 34 -6.44 -5.07 3.86
N MET A 35 -5.82 -4.04 4.45
CA MET A 35 -6.45 -3.26 5.51
C MET A 35 -7.64 -2.47 4.97
N GLY A 36 -8.70 -2.29 5.77
CA GLY A 36 -9.84 -1.44 5.42
C GLY A 36 -9.47 0.05 5.34
N VAL A 37 -10.17 0.79 4.49
CA VAL A 37 -9.93 2.23 4.28
C VAL A 37 -10.27 3.02 5.53
N GLU A 38 -11.40 2.70 6.16
CA GLU A 38 -11.92 3.36 7.35
C GLU A 38 -10.92 3.23 8.51
N GLN A 39 -10.33 2.05 8.67
CA GLN A 39 -9.30 1.81 9.68
C GLN A 39 -8.03 2.64 9.38
N CYS A 40 -7.57 2.66 8.13
CA CYS A 40 -6.41 3.42 7.72
C CYS A 40 -6.56 4.91 8.03
N VAL A 41 -7.72 5.48 7.66
CA VAL A 41 -8.06 6.89 7.85
C VAL A 41 -8.20 7.20 9.34
N PHE A 42 -8.92 6.38 10.10
CA PHE A 42 -9.11 6.58 11.53
C PHE A 42 -7.78 6.60 12.31
N GLU A 43 -6.92 5.59 12.09
CA GLU A 43 -5.61 5.54 12.75
C GLU A 43 -4.70 6.70 12.30
N GLY A 44 -4.75 7.10 11.02
CA GLY A 44 -4.01 8.23 10.48
C GLY A 44 -4.41 9.58 11.09
N LEU A 45 -5.71 9.87 11.14
CA LEU A 45 -6.24 11.11 11.71
C LEU A 45 -6.00 11.18 13.22
N ASN A 46 -6.11 10.08 13.95
CA ASN A 46 -5.78 10.05 15.38
C ASN A 46 -4.29 10.34 15.61
N ALA A 47 -3.39 9.74 14.81
CA ALA A 47 -1.96 10.02 14.93
C ALA A 47 -1.63 11.50 14.64
N LEU A 48 -2.31 12.10 13.65
CA LEU A 48 -2.18 13.52 13.35
C LEU A 48 -2.67 14.40 14.52
N ARG A 49 -3.84 14.09 15.09
CA ARG A 49 -4.39 14.79 16.25
C ARG A 49 -3.50 14.70 17.49
N GLU A 50 -2.86 13.55 17.68
CA GLU A 50 -1.91 13.31 18.78
C GLU A 50 -0.51 13.87 18.50
N ASN A 51 -0.30 14.56 17.37
CA ASN A 51 0.98 15.11 16.95
C ASN A 51 2.10 14.04 16.90
N ARG A 52 1.78 12.82 16.46
CA ARG A 52 2.77 11.78 16.22
C ARG A 52 3.50 12.07 14.92
N SER A 53 4.81 11.91 14.91
CA SER A 53 5.61 12.12 13.69
C SER A 53 5.37 11.05 12.61
N ARG A 54 4.96 9.83 13.00
CA ARG A 54 4.70 8.71 12.08
C ARG A 54 3.68 7.73 12.65
N ILE A 55 2.92 7.11 11.76
CA ILE A 55 2.06 5.95 12.06
C ILE A 55 2.16 4.90 10.95
N VAL A 56 2.20 3.63 11.35
CA VAL A 56 1.94 2.47 10.48
C VAL A 56 0.55 1.94 10.88
N PRO A 57 -0.48 2.15 10.04
CA PRO A 57 -1.85 1.78 10.37
C PRO A 57 -2.05 0.27 10.27
N GLY A 58 -2.89 -0.27 11.17
CA GLY A 58 -3.17 -1.71 11.24
C GLY A 58 -2.15 -2.48 12.09
N ARG A 59 -2.67 -3.29 13.02
CA ARG A 59 -1.84 -4.08 13.96
C ARG A 59 -0.93 -5.07 13.24
N LEU A 60 -1.45 -5.79 12.25
CA LEU A 60 -0.66 -6.76 11.48
C LEU A 60 0.46 -6.05 10.71
N ASN A 61 0.18 -4.90 10.10
CA ASN A 61 1.20 -4.11 9.40
C ASN A 61 2.32 -3.65 10.35
N ARG A 62 1.98 -3.27 11.59
CA ARG A 62 2.99 -2.93 12.61
C ARG A 62 3.87 -4.13 12.98
N ILE A 63 3.26 -5.31 13.16
CA ILE A 63 4.00 -6.54 13.43
C ILE A 63 4.93 -6.87 12.26
N MET A 64 4.41 -6.85 11.03
CA MET A 64 5.21 -7.11 9.83
C MET A 64 6.34 -6.09 9.66
N ASN A 65 6.08 -4.80 9.86
CA ASN A 65 7.12 -3.76 9.81
C ASN A 65 8.20 -3.93 10.89
N ALA A 66 7.88 -4.53 12.04
CA ALA A 66 8.84 -4.79 13.11
C ALA A 66 9.66 -6.07 12.89
N LEU A 67 9.07 -7.11 12.30
CA LEU A 67 9.68 -8.43 12.18
C LEU A 67 10.31 -8.70 10.81
N VAL A 68 9.78 -8.12 9.74
CA VAL A 68 10.24 -8.38 8.39
C VAL A 68 11.33 -7.38 7.99
N PRO A 69 12.52 -7.84 7.57
CA PRO A 69 13.56 -6.96 7.06
C PRO A 69 13.06 -6.14 5.87
N ALA A 70 13.40 -4.85 5.83
CA ALA A 70 12.93 -3.94 4.80
C ALA A 70 13.32 -4.38 3.37
N SER A 71 14.48 -5.04 3.21
CA SER A 71 14.90 -5.62 1.93
C SER A 71 13.97 -6.74 1.46
N PHE A 72 13.53 -7.60 2.38
CA PHE A 72 12.60 -8.68 2.07
C PHE A 72 11.21 -8.15 1.74
N ALA A 73 10.71 -7.18 2.52
CA ALA A 73 9.43 -6.53 2.25
C ALA A 73 9.40 -5.88 0.86
N ARG A 74 10.44 -5.11 0.50
CA ARG A 74 10.57 -4.48 -0.81
C ARG A 74 10.68 -5.49 -1.95
N LYS A 75 11.42 -6.58 -1.75
CA LYS A 75 11.53 -7.65 -2.76
C LYS A 75 10.17 -8.30 -3.01
N MET A 76 9.45 -8.64 -1.94
CA MET A 76 8.12 -9.24 -2.05
C MET A 76 7.14 -8.31 -2.76
N GLU A 77 7.14 -7.02 -2.44
CA GLU A 77 6.32 -6.01 -3.13
C GLU A 77 6.68 -5.90 -4.62
N ALA A 78 7.98 -5.82 -4.95
CA ALA A 78 8.45 -5.76 -6.33
C ALA A 78 8.04 -7.02 -7.13
N ASP A 79 8.18 -8.21 -6.55
CA ASP A 79 7.78 -9.48 -7.17
C ASP A 79 6.26 -9.52 -7.40
N MET A 80 5.47 -9.00 -6.46
CA MET A 80 4.02 -8.90 -6.58
C MET A 80 3.59 -7.95 -7.71
N ILE A 81 4.19 -6.76 -7.77
CA ILE A 81 3.93 -5.79 -8.84
C ILE A 81 4.36 -6.36 -10.19
N GLY A 82 5.53 -7.00 -10.25
CA GLY A 82 6.04 -7.64 -11.48
C GLY A 82 5.09 -8.72 -12.01
N LYS A 83 4.57 -9.58 -11.14
CA LYS A 83 3.56 -10.59 -11.51
C LYS A 83 2.25 -9.97 -11.99
N ALA A 84 1.76 -8.95 -11.29
CA ALA A 84 0.50 -8.29 -11.64
C ALA A 84 0.59 -7.55 -12.99
N LEU A 85 1.75 -6.95 -13.29
CA LEU A 85 2.04 -6.37 -14.59
C LEU A 85 2.15 -7.43 -15.69
N ALA A 86 2.77 -8.58 -15.42
CA ALA A 86 2.88 -9.68 -16.38
C ALA A 86 1.53 -10.36 -16.69
N SER A 87 0.59 -10.37 -15.73
CA SER A 87 -0.75 -10.91 -15.93
C SER A 87 -1.71 -9.96 -16.66
N ARG A 88 -1.32 -8.71 -16.93
CA ARG A 88 -2.14 -7.81 -17.74
C ARG A 88 -2.12 -8.26 -19.20
N PRO A 89 -3.29 -8.46 -19.84
CA PRO A 89 -3.33 -8.67 -21.27
C PRO A 89 -2.70 -7.46 -21.97
N ALA A 90 -1.89 -7.72 -23.01
CA ALA A 90 -1.32 -6.65 -23.82
C ALA A 90 -2.46 -5.75 -24.33
N PRO A 91 -2.30 -4.41 -24.32
CA PRO A 91 -3.27 -3.56 -24.98
C PRO A 91 -3.38 -4.04 -26.43
N ALA A 92 -4.60 -4.25 -26.90
CA ALA A 92 -4.87 -4.58 -28.29
C ALA A 92 -4.44 -3.38 -29.14
N ILE A 93 -3.16 -3.29 -29.47
CA ILE A 93 -2.68 -2.43 -30.54
C ILE A 93 -3.35 -3.00 -31.77
N ALA A 94 -4.20 -2.17 -32.36
CA ALA A 94 -4.96 -2.42 -33.58
C ALA A 94 -4.11 -3.21 -34.58
N ARG A 95 -4.43 -4.50 -34.74
CA ARG A 95 -4.19 -5.21 -36.00
C ARG A 95 -5.20 -4.68 -37.00
N ALA A 96 -5.02 -3.43 -37.41
CA ALA A 96 -5.70 -2.83 -38.53
C ALA A 96 -4.66 -1.96 -39.21
N GLU A 97 -3.91 -2.59 -40.12
CA GLU A 97 -3.36 -2.03 -41.37
C GLU A 97 -2.28 -2.98 -41.90
N ALA A 98 -2.72 -3.86 -42.81
CA ALA A 98 -1.96 -4.41 -43.92
C ALA A 98 -2.95 -4.77 -45.03
#